data_AF-A0A8S9YSN8-F1
#
_entry.id   AF-A0A8S9YSN8-F1
#
_cell.length_a   1.000
_cell.length_b   1.000
_cell.length_c   1.000
_cell.angle_alpha   90.00
_cell.angle_beta   90.00
_cell.angle_gamma   90.00
#
_symmetry.space_group_name_H-M   'P 1'
#
loop_
_entity.id
_entity.type
_entity.pdbx_description
1 polymer ?
#
loop_
_entity_poly.entity_id
_entity_poly.type
_entity_poly.pdbx_seq_one_letter_code
_entity_poly.pdbx_strand_id
1 'polypeptide(L)'
;MVVLFQLMECDWHLSAVRLADLIRAHKGRIIVYTGAGISTSTNIPDYRGTNGLWVRHKRLRQSAPDCLVPPCADETSPTNSSSNELITGVQTKQLSSPTLGATVPSRMPVKLRLPEATTATPTFTHMAVKVLVEQGYVRHVVSQNVDGLHMRSGLPRDKLSELHGNLFLEQCIACHTIVMRNFDVAETTGRGQHLTGRICPQCRIVRPGECFLTHHALCSAVEKKLCSSRRAKHSRDAFMLAQKSAATSLSRSAKRRMSHSDGIVPPSASSEASFQRAPLLRDVVVHFYERQPEAGLSEIYRVSSAIEAVHGRKQLFSSISACIKPTSGSHPDSFSEESPSKSLISAPWFQRMLPAFRLPSIQNSVTGQTPVSTTCDTPASLILVFGSSLLVLRNYGFLWPHGLRRCCSERSRTDSDSSVPPSQSTDDSDEERCHLAIVNLQPTCKDGLADVVIRAPCDQVLEVVMHHCLRLEVPSYNHERDDPLFRNAISLNADEEHTRTRPDIPFHLYT
;
A
#
# COMPACT_ATOMS: atom_id res chain seq x y z
N MET A 1 31.92 -24.67 10.83
CA MET A 1 32.54 -23.74 11.79
C MET A 1 33.47 -22.73 11.14
N VAL A 2 34.23 -23.08 10.08
CA VAL A 2 35.20 -22.16 9.46
C VAL A 2 34.56 -20.97 8.72
N VAL A 3 33.40 -21.15 8.07
CA VAL A 3 32.67 -20.06 7.39
C VAL A 3 32.05 -19.05 8.37
N LEU A 4 31.74 -19.47 9.61
CA LEU A 4 31.18 -18.57 10.63
C LEU A 4 32.23 -17.60 11.19
N PHE A 5 33.51 -17.97 11.17
CA PHE A 5 34.60 -17.16 11.73
C PHE A 5 35.07 -16.05 10.77
N GLN A 6 34.93 -16.26 9.45
CA GLN A 6 35.29 -15.24 8.44
C GLN A 6 34.17 -14.20 8.20
N LEU A 7 32.96 -14.41 8.71
CA LEU A 7 31.84 -13.45 8.60
C LEU A 7 31.72 -12.49 9.79
N MET A 8 32.65 -12.55 10.76
CA MET A 8 32.64 -11.72 11.97
C MET A 8 33.16 -10.28 11.76
N GLU A 9 33.45 -9.87 10.53
CA GLU A 9 33.89 -8.50 10.22
C GLU A 9 32.72 -7.53 9.91
N CYS A 10 31.47 -7.99 10.00
CA CYS A 10 30.27 -7.15 9.84
C CYS A 10 29.26 -7.39 10.98
N ASP A 11 29.03 -6.35 11.77
CA ASP A 11 28.32 -6.28 13.07
C ASP A 11 26.92 -6.95 13.11
N TRP A 12 26.24 -7.10 11.98
CA TRP A 12 24.86 -7.58 11.94
C TRP A 12 24.66 -9.09 11.69
N HIS A 13 25.70 -9.86 11.34
CA HIS A 13 25.55 -11.28 10.99
C HIS A 13 25.04 -12.13 12.17
N LEU A 14 25.49 -11.84 13.40
CA LEU A 14 24.99 -12.53 14.59
C LEU A 14 23.49 -12.28 14.80
N SER A 15 23.04 -11.05 14.54
CA SER A 15 21.62 -10.69 14.57
C SER A 15 20.83 -11.41 13.47
N ALA A 16 21.43 -11.68 12.30
CA ALA A 16 20.80 -12.48 11.25
C ALA A 16 20.61 -13.95 11.69
N VAL A 17 21.55 -14.52 12.43
CA VAL A 17 21.38 -15.86 13.04
C VAL A 17 20.21 -15.85 14.03
N ARG A 18 20.16 -14.86 14.93
CA ARG A 18 19.03 -14.70 15.87
C ARG A 18 17.68 -14.55 15.17
N LEU A 19 17.64 -13.77 14.08
CA LEU A 19 16.46 -13.63 13.24
C LEU A 19 16.01 -14.98 12.67
N ALA A 20 16.95 -15.81 12.18
CA ALA A 20 16.64 -17.14 11.70
C ALA A 20 16.10 -18.06 12.81
N ASP A 21 16.63 -17.96 14.03
CA ASP A 21 16.16 -18.74 15.17
C ASP A 21 14.71 -18.37 15.54
N LEU A 22 14.37 -17.07 15.56
CA LEU A 22 12.99 -16.61 15.72
C LEU A 22 12.09 -17.13 14.59
N ILE A 23 12.55 -17.10 13.34
CA ILE A 23 11.78 -17.63 12.20
C ILE A 23 11.50 -19.12 12.39
N ARG A 24 12.46 -19.92 12.85
CA ARG A 24 12.25 -21.36 13.12
C ARG A 24 11.27 -21.58 14.28
N ALA A 25 11.46 -20.88 15.38
CA ALA A 25 10.66 -21.03 16.60
C ALA A 25 9.18 -20.68 16.40
N HIS A 26 8.88 -19.74 15.51
CA HIS A 26 7.52 -19.22 15.31
C HIS A 26 6.85 -19.66 14.00
N LYS A 27 7.37 -20.71 13.33
CA LYS A 27 6.85 -21.25 12.07
C LYS A 27 5.31 -21.36 12.06
N GLY A 28 4.66 -20.82 11.02
CA GLY A 28 3.21 -20.85 10.84
C GLY A 28 2.44 -19.77 11.63
N ARG A 29 3.11 -19.02 12.50
CA ARG A 29 2.54 -17.90 13.28
C ARG A 29 3.25 -16.56 13.02
N ILE A 30 3.99 -16.48 11.92
CA ILE A 30 4.73 -15.29 11.51
C ILE A 30 3.89 -14.43 10.57
N ILE A 31 3.89 -13.12 10.81
CA ILE A 31 3.36 -12.11 9.89
C ILE A 31 4.50 -11.21 9.42
N VAL A 32 4.58 -10.97 8.12
CA VAL A 32 5.61 -10.11 7.52
C VAL A 32 5.03 -8.76 7.15
N TYR A 33 5.66 -7.67 7.58
CA TYR A 33 5.36 -6.29 7.23
C TYR A 33 6.42 -5.72 6.31
N THR A 34 6.02 -5.24 5.14
CA THR A 34 6.96 -4.66 4.16
C THR A 34 6.67 -3.20 3.87
N GLY A 35 7.74 -2.45 3.60
CA GLY A 35 7.70 -1.06 3.12
C GLY A 35 8.60 -0.84 1.92
N ALA A 36 8.67 0.40 1.44
CA ALA A 36 9.31 0.71 0.16
C ALA A 36 10.81 0.39 0.11
N GLY A 37 11.46 0.22 1.27
CA GLY A 37 12.86 -0.16 1.37
C GLY A 37 13.19 -1.47 0.64
N ILE A 38 12.27 -2.44 0.60
CA ILE A 38 12.50 -3.73 -0.07
C ILE A 38 12.51 -3.66 -1.60
N SER A 39 12.11 -2.53 -2.17
CA SER A 39 12.05 -2.27 -3.62
C SER A 39 13.16 -1.31 -4.08
N THR A 40 14.01 -0.82 -3.17
CA THR A 40 15.04 0.18 -3.50
C THR A 40 16.16 -0.35 -4.40
N SER A 41 16.48 -1.64 -4.32
CA SER A 41 17.48 -2.29 -5.18
C SER A 41 17.01 -2.45 -6.64
N THR A 42 15.72 -2.25 -6.93
CA THR A 42 15.15 -2.28 -8.29
C THR A 42 14.85 -0.89 -8.84
N ASN A 43 15.58 0.13 -8.40
CA ASN A 43 15.44 1.53 -8.80
C ASN A 43 14.09 2.19 -8.46
N ILE A 44 13.24 1.55 -7.65
CA ILE A 44 12.05 2.18 -7.08
C ILE A 44 12.50 2.98 -5.85
N PRO A 45 12.42 4.33 -5.85
CA PRO A 45 12.85 5.10 -4.70
C PRO A 45 11.92 4.84 -3.51
N ASP A 46 12.49 4.79 -2.31
CA ASP A 46 11.68 4.82 -1.11
C ASP A 46 11.06 6.22 -0.88
N TYR A 47 10.37 6.35 0.24
CA TYR A 47 9.73 7.61 0.60
C TYR A 47 10.63 8.52 1.44
N ARG A 48 11.42 7.95 2.37
CA ARG A 48 12.03 8.67 3.51
C ARG A 48 13.53 8.42 3.68
N GLY A 49 14.11 7.53 2.88
CA GLY A 49 15.53 7.32 2.78
C GLY A 49 16.25 8.59 2.38
N THR A 50 17.58 8.55 2.42
CA THR A 50 18.45 9.67 2.01
C THR A 50 18.06 10.20 0.63
N ASN A 51 17.66 9.29 -0.27
CA ASN A 51 17.19 9.58 -1.63
C ASN A 51 15.68 9.42 -1.82
N GLY A 52 14.92 9.34 -0.73
CA GLY A 52 13.49 9.12 -0.76
C GLY A 52 12.71 10.29 -1.33
N LEU A 53 11.52 9.99 -1.87
CA LEU A 53 10.66 10.95 -2.57
C LEU A 53 10.32 12.19 -1.71
N TRP A 54 10.07 12.02 -0.41
CA TRP A 54 9.77 13.14 0.49
C TRP A 54 11.02 13.95 0.86
N VAL A 55 12.18 13.30 0.99
CA VAL A 55 13.44 13.97 1.33
C VAL A 55 13.93 14.81 0.16
N ARG A 56 13.86 14.28 -1.07
CA ARG A 56 14.17 15.03 -2.30
C ARG A 56 13.27 16.26 -2.43
N HIS A 57 11.96 16.10 -2.21
CA HIS A 57 11.03 17.22 -2.28
C HIS A 57 11.23 18.28 -1.18
N LYS A 58 11.57 17.86 0.06
CA LYS A 58 11.92 18.80 1.13
C LYS A 58 13.16 19.61 0.77
N ARG A 59 14.21 18.96 0.23
CA ARG A 59 15.42 19.63 -0.26
C ARG A 59 15.09 20.64 -1.35
N LEU A 60 14.32 20.25 -2.38
CA LEU A 60 13.90 21.14 -3.46
C LEU A 60 13.09 22.35 -2.97
N ARG A 61 12.30 22.21 -1.91
CA ARG A 61 11.59 23.33 -1.28
C ARG A 61 12.49 24.26 -0.46
N GLN A 62 13.53 23.71 0.17
CA GLN A 62 14.49 24.48 0.98
C GLN A 62 15.55 25.18 0.16
N SER A 63 15.85 24.68 -1.05
CA SER A 63 16.79 25.30 -2.00
C SER A 63 16.11 26.25 -2.99
N ALA A 64 14.82 26.56 -2.82
CA ALA A 64 14.20 27.68 -3.52
C ALA A 64 14.72 28.97 -2.88
N PRO A 65 15.36 29.90 -3.62
CA PRO A 65 15.86 31.13 -3.03
C PRO A 65 14.68 31.90 -2.44
N ASP A 66 14.76 32.21 -1.15
CA ASP A 66 13.87 33.18 -0.52
C ASP A 66 13.98 34.47 -1.34
N CYS A 67 12.85 34.92 -1.90
CA CYS A 67 12.76 36.26 -2.48
C CYS A 67 13.02 37.27 -1.36
N LEU A 68 14.28 37.65 -1.18
CA LEU A 68 14.64 38.91 -0.55
C LEU A 68 13.99 39.99 -1.40
N VAL A 69 12.86 40.51 -0.91
CA VAL A 69 12.26 41.74 -1.41
C VAL A 69 13.33 42.82 -1.23
N PRO A 70 13.85 43.44 -2.30
CA PRO A 70 14.70 44.61 -2.14
C PRO A 70 13.85 45.73 -1.55
N PRO A 71 14.36 46.56 -0.62
CA PRO A 71 13.66 47.77 -0.24
C PRO A 71 13.51 48.64 -1.48
N CYS A 72 12.31 49.18 -1.71
CA CYS A 72 12.07 50.17 -2.74
C CYS A 72 13.10 51.29 -2.63
N ALA A 73 13.89 51.48 -3.69
CA ALA A 73 14.73 52.66 -3.87
C ALA A 73 14.13 53.48 -5.02
N ASP A 74 14.04 54.77 -4.75
CA ASP A 74 13.37 55.82 -5.50
C ASP A 74 13.79 55.95 -6.96
N GLU A 75 12.88 56.59 -7.69
CA GLU A 75 13.03 57.05 -9.06
C GLU A 75 14.36 57.78 -9.32
N THR A 76 14.97 57.49 -10.47
CA THR A 76 15.30 58.51 -11.48
C THR A 76 15.81 57.83 -12.75
N SER A 77 15.18 58.17 -13.88
CA SER A 77 15.70 57.99 -15.24
C SER A 77 16.75 59.11 -15.52
N PRO A 78 17.44 59.23 -16.68
CA PRO A 78 17.24 58.51 -17.95
C PRO A 78 18.50 58.25 -18.83
N THR A 79 18.25 57.63 -20.00
CA THR A 79 18.77 57.93 -21.37
C THR A 79 20.04 57.26 -21.98
N ASN A 80 19.83 56.94 -23.28
CA ASN A 80 20.72 56.88 -24.46
C ASN A 80 21.38 55.52 -24.79
N SER A 81 20.92 54.83 -25.86
CA SER A 81 21.34 54.90 -27.28
C SER A 81 22.78 54.40 -27.48
N SER A 82 23.19 53.58 -28.45
CA SER A 82 22.76 53.38 -29.84
C SER A 82 23.59 52.21 -30.44
N SER A 83 22.96 51.40 -31.28
CA SER A 83 23.41 50.74 -32.54
C SER A 83 24.87 50.35 -32.86
N ASN A 84 24.97 49.13 -33.45
CA ASN A 84 25.90 48.60 -34.49
C ASN A 84 27.37 48.33 -34.06
N GLU A 85 28.13 47.30 -34.48
CA GLU A 85 28.13 46.50 -35.72
C GLU A 85 29.02 45.22 -35.61
N LEU A 86 29.10 44.49 -36.73
CA LEU A 86 29.62 43.16 -37.10
C LEU A 86 31.10 42.74 -36.78
N ILE A 87 31.23 41.43 -36.50
CA ILE A 87 32.14 40.37 -37.04
C ILE A 87 33.67 40.46 -36.82
N THR A 88 34.23 39.44 -36.13
CA THR A 88 35.21 38.45 -36.65
C THR A 88 35.63 37.47 -35.53
N GLY A 89 35.94 36.21 -35.86
CA GLY A 89 36.81 35.37 -35.02
C GLY A 89 36.23 34.03 -34.53
N VAL A 90 36.78 32.96 -35.06
CA VAL A 90 36.55 31.54 -34.77
C VAL A 90 36.98 31.18 -33.34
N GLN A 91 36.21 30.36 -32.60
CA GLN A 91 36.65 29.15 -31.86
C GLN A 91 35.62 28.64 -30.82
N THR A 92 35.40 27.31 -30.87
CA THR A 92 35.03 26.39 -29.77
C THR A 92 33.83 26.73 -28.85
N LYS A 93 32.66 26.12 -29.09
CA LYS A 93 31.54 26.12 -28.13
C LYS A 93 31.75 25.08 -27.03
N GLN A 94 32.33 25.52 -25.93
CA GLN A 94 32.03 25.01 -24.60
C GLN A 94 30.58 25.34 -24.22
N LEU A 95 29.99 24.42 -23.46
CA LEU A 95 28.64 24.44 -22.92
C LEU A 95 28.53 25.53 -21.83
N SER A 96 27.81 26.62 -22.10
CA SER A 96 27.49 27.64 -21.09
C SER A 96 25.99 27.94 -20.99
N SER A 97 25.47 27.67 -19.78
CA SER A 97 24.36 28.32 -19.06
C SER A 97 23.02 28.62 -19.77
N PRO A 98 21.88 28.11 -19.25
CA PRO A 98 20.56 28.48 -19.74
C PRO A 98 20.14 29.86 -19.22
N THR A 99 19.62 30.67 -20.13
CA THR A 99 19.01 31.98 -19.93
C THR A 99 17.83 31.93 -18.96
N LEU A 100 17.86 32.80 -17.94
CA LEU A 100 16.74 33.03 -17.03
C LEU A 100 15.56 33.64 -17.79
N GLY A 101 14.41 33.00 -17.69
CA GLY A 101 13.15 33.50 -18.23
C GLY A 101 12.01 32.48 -18.17
N ALA A 102 11.99 31.61 -17.17
CA ALA A 102 10.88 30.68 -16.94
C ALA A 102 10.15 31.11 -15.66
N THR A 103 8.93 31.60 -15.81
CA THR A 103 7.98 31.80 -14.71
C THR A 103 7.82 30.47 -13.98
N VAL A 104 8.28 30.42 -12.72
CA VAL A 104 8.16 29.22 -11.87
C VAL A 104 6.68 28.92 -11.67
N PRO A 105 6.19 27.71 -12.03
CA PRO A 105 4.80 27.36 -11.79
C PRO A 105 4.53 27.34 -10.27
N SER A 106 3.58 28.16 -9.83
CA SER A 106 3.01 28.09 -8.48
C SER A 106 2.49 26.68 -8.21
N ARG A 107 3.13 25.99 -7.25
CA ARG A 107 2.76 24.69 -6.68
C ARG A 107 2.47 23.59 -7.72
N MET A 108 3.51 22.91 -8.20
CA MET A 108 3.29 21.57 -8.77
C MET A 108 2.86 20.61 -7.66
N PRO A 109 1.65 20.03 -7.69
CA PRO A 109 1.32 18.94 -6.79
C PRO A 109 2.28 17.79 -7.12
N VAL A 110 2.99 17.29 -6.12
CA VAL A 110 3.82 16.09 -6.26
C VAL A 110 2.88 14.93 -6.56
N LYS A 111 2.62 14.70 -7.84
CA LYS A 111 1.94 13.51 -8.29
C LYS A 111 2.98 12.41 -8.22
N LEU A 112 2.83 11.52 -7.25
CA LEU A 112 3.70 10.36 -7.10
C LEU A 112 3.59 9.53 -8.39
N ARG A 113 4.52 9.74 -9.32
CA ARG A 113 4.65 8.93 -10.52
C ARG A 113 5.76 7.94 -10.22
N LEU A 114 5.45 6.65 -10.36
CA LEU A 114 6.39 5.54 -10.21
C LEU A 114 6.52 4.81 -11.55
N PRO A 115 7.03 5.47 -12.62
CA PRO A 115 7.29 4.80 -13.90
C PRO A 115 8.15 3.55 -13.74
N GLU A 116 9.09 3.59 -12.78
CA GLU A 116 10.03 2.52 -12.49
C GLU A 116 9.32 1.25 -12.02
N ALA A 117 8.09 1.33 -11.48
CA ALA A 117 7.35 0.14 -11.06
C ALA A 117 6.97 -0.78 -12.24
N THR A 118 6.78 -0.22 -13.45
CA THR A 118 6.47 -1.02 -14.65
C THR A 118 7.68 -1.81 -15.14
N THR A 119 8.90 -1.29 -14.96
CA THR A 119 10.13 -1.94 -15.43
C THR A 119 10.88 -2.69 -14.33
N ALA A 120 10.54 -2.48 -13.06
CA ALA A 120 11.13 -3.19 -11.93
C ALA A 120 10.71 -4.67 -11.92
N THR A 121 11.62 -5.52 -11.44
CA THR A 121 11.37 -6.93 -11.14
C THR A 121 11.37 -7.14 -9.62
N PRO A 122 10.75 -8.21 -9.10
CA PRO A 122 10.86 -8.56 -7.69
C PRO A 122 12.33 -8.70 -7.23
N THR A 123 12.66 -8.14 -6.06
CA THR A 123 14.00 -8.27 -5.44
C THR A 123 14.18 -9.65 -4.79
N PHE A 124 15.41 -9.95 -4.35
CA PHE A 124 15.67 -11.14 -3.54
C PHE A 124 14.76 -11.19 -2.30
N THR A 125 14.57 -10.06 -1.61
CA THR A 125 13.65 -9.96 -0.48
C THR A 125 12.21 -10.39 -0.83
N HIS A 126 11.69 -9.98 -1.99
CA HIS A 126 10.34 -10.40 -2.42
C HIS A 126 10.27 -11.91 -2.66
N MET A 127 11.28 -12.47 -3.33
CA MET A 127 11.35 -13.91 -3.61
C MET A 127 11.55 -14.73 -2.32
N ALA A 128 12.37 -14.25 -1.39
CA ALA A 128 12.58 -14.89 -0.09
C ALA A 128 11.29 -14.92 0.75
N VAL A 129 10.53 -13.81 0.78
CA VAL A 129 9.24 -13.75 1.47
C VAL A 129 8.23 -14.72 0.85
N LYS A 130 8.17 -14.82 -0.48
CA LYS A 130 7.36 -15.83 -1.17
C LYS A 130 7.74 -17.25 -0.72
N VAL A 131 9.03 -17.60 -0.76
CA VAL A 131 9.50 -18.93 -0.33
C VAL A 131 9.14 -19.19 1.13
N LEU A 132 9.30 -18.21 2.03
CA LEU A 132 8.90 -18.37 3.43
C LEU A 132 7.41 -18.65 3.60
N VAL A 133 6.55 -18.08 2.75
CA VAL A 133 5.11 -18.38 2.74
C VAL A 133 4.84 -19.78 2.20
N GLU A 134 5.47 -20.16 1.08
CA GLU A 134 5.32 -21.49 0.46
C GLU A 134 5.80 -22.62 1.38
N GLN A 135 6.87 -22.37 2.14
CA GLN A 135 7.44 -23.31 3.12
C GLN A 135 6.69 -23.33 4.47
N GLY A 136 5.62 -22.54 4.59
CA GLY A 136 4.75 -22.47 5.77
C GLY A 136 5.36 -21.77 6.98
N TYR A 137 6.46 -21.02 6.82
CA TYR A 137 7.00 -20.16 7.87
C TYR A 137 6.13 -18.95 8.09
N VAL A 138 5.84 -18.23 7.01
CA VAL A 138 5.06 -17.00 7.04
C VAL A 138 3.61 -17.31 6.68
N ARG A 139 2.70 -16.88 7.55
CA ARG A 139 1.26 -17.10 7.37
C ARG A 139 0.64 -16.04 6.46
N HIS A 140 1.10 -14.80 6.58
CA HIS A 140 0.51 -13.66 5.90
C HIS A 140 1.51 -12.52 5.74
N VAL A 141 1.37 -11.75 4.66
CA VAL A 141 2.18 -10.59 4.34
C VAL A 141 1.30 -9.36 4.30
N VAL A 142 1.71 -8.29 4.98
CA VAL A 142 1.07 -6.99 4.94
C VAL A 142 2.04 -5.98 4.34
N SER A 143 1.68 -5.45 3.18
CA SER A 143 2.50 -4.51 2.44
C SER A 143 1.91 -3.10 2.46
N GLN A 144 2.78 -2.10 2.65
CA GLN A 144 2.46 -0.70 2.39
C GLN A 144 2.78 -0.27 0.95
N ASN A 145 3.42 -1.15 0.18
CA ASN A 145 3.89 -0.83 -1.17
C ASN A 145 2.74 -0.92 -2.16
N VAL A 146 2.73 0.00 -3.12
CA VAL A 146 1.79 0.01 -4.25
C VAL A 146 2.43 -0.53 -5.53
N ASP A 147 3.73 -0.82 -5.50
CA ASP A 147 4.54 -1.25 -6.65
C ASP A 147 4.13 -2.61 -7.25
N GLY A 148 3.28 -3.38 -6.58
CA GLY A 148 2.78 -4.67 -7.03
C GLY A 148 3.83 -5.79 -7.08
N LEU A 149 5.06 -5.57 -6.60
CA LEU A 149 6.15 -6.54 -6.74
C LEU A 149 5.94 -7.82 -5.93
N HIS A 150 5.22 -7.77 -4.81
CA HIS A 150 4.80 -8.99 -4.10
C HIS A 150 3.85 -9.85 -4.93
N MET A 151 2.84 -9.26 -5.56
CA MET A 151 1.94 -10.02 -6.43
C MET A 151 2.70 -10.57 -7.64
N ARG A 152 3.55 -9.75 -8.24
CA ARG A 152 4.37 -10.11 -9.41
C ARG A 152 5.42 -11.18 -9.09
N SER A 153 5.88 -11.31 -7.85
CA SER A 153 6.76 -12.44 -7.45
C SER A 153 6.04 -13.79 -7.46
N GLY A 154 4.70 -13.79 -7.59
CA GLY A 154 3.87 -14.97 -7.49
C GLY A 154 3.40 -15.26 -6.07
N LEU A 155 3.58 -14.33 -5.12
CA LEU A 155 3.02 -14.48 -3.79
C LEU A 155 1.48 -14.59 -3.86
N PRO A 156 0.86 -15.64 -3.29
CA PRO A 156 -0.58 -15.82 -3.35
C PRO A 156 -1.34 -14.64 -2.74
N ARG A 157 -2.33 -14.12 -3.47
CA ARG A 157 -3.11 -12.95 -3.04
C ARG A 157 -3.91 -13.21 -1.76
N ASP A 158 -4.32 -14.43 -1.49
CA ASP A 158 -4.99 -14.80 -0.23
C ASP A 158 -4.09 -14.65 1.01
N LYS A 159 -2.77 -14.64 0.81
CA LYS A 159 -1.72 -14.45 1.82
C LYS A 159 -1.12 -13.04 1.83
N LEU A 160 -1.68 -12.11 1.06
CA LEU A 160 -1.13 -10.75 0.88
C LEU A 160 -2.21 -9.69 1.12
N SER A 161 -1.93 -8.71 1.97
CA SER A 161 -2.75 -7.50 2.14
C SER A 161 -1.98 -6.26 1.71
N GLU A 162 -2.43 -5.63 0.63
CA GLU A 162 -1.83 -4.42 0.06
C GLU A 162 -2.57 -3.18 0.57
N LEU A 163 -2.14 -2.65 1.72
CA LEU A 163 -2.91 -1.65 2.46
C LEU A 163 -3.12 -0.36 1.69
N HIS A 164 -2.21 0.00 0.79
CA HIS A 164 -2.27 1.26 0.05
C HIS A 164 -2.69 1.07 -1.41
N GLY A 165 -3.14 -0.14 -1.77
CA GLY A 165 -3.49 -0.52 -3.13
C GLY A 165 -2.31 -1.06 -3.93
N ASN A 166 -2.51 -1.18 -5.24
CA ASN A 166 -1.57 -1.75 -6.18
C ASN A 166 -1.73 -1.02 -7.54
N LEU A 167 -0.61 -0.58 -8.14
CA LEU A 167 -0.59 0.18 -9.38
C LEU A 167 -1.14 -0.59 -10.59
N PHE A 168 -1.22 -1.92 -10.53
CA PHE A 168 -1.62 -2.81 -11.61
C PHE A 168 -3.05 -3.34 -11.49
N LEU A 169 -3.79 -2.89 -10.46
CA LEU A 169 -5.16 -3.32 -10.22
C LEU A 169 -6.18 -2.21 -10.44
N GLU A 170 -7.23 -2.54 -11.18
CA GLU A 170 -8.46 -1.75 -11.22
C GLU A 170 -9.61 -2.52 -10.55
N GLN A 171 -10.62 -1.80 -10.08
CA GLN A 171 -11.87 -2.38 -9.59
C GLN A 171 -13.07 -1.76 -10.29
N CYS A 172 -14.03 -2.59 -10.68
CA CYS A 172 -15.32 -2.07 -11.13
C CYS A 172 -16.11 -1.49 -9.97
N ILE A 173 -16.61 -0.27 -10.12
CA ILE A 173 -17.46 0.36 -9.09
C ILE A 173 -18.86 -0.24 -8.98
N ALA A 174 -19.23 -1.13 -9.91
CA ALA A 174 -20.55 -1.72 -10.01
C ALA A 174 -20.58 -3.19 -9.62
N CYS A 175 -19.76 -4.04 -10.25
CA CYS A 175 -19.72 -5.48 -9.94
C CYS A 175 -18.56 -5.86 -9.02
N HIS A 176 -17.71 -4.92 -8.62
CA HIS A 176 -16.55 -5.14 -7.75
C HIS A 176 -15.46 -6.08 -8.30
N THR A 177 -15.59 -6.56 -9.54
CA THR A 177 -14.56 -7.35 -10.23
C THR A 177 -13.23 -6.59 -10.24
N ILE A 178 -12.17 -7.29 -9.85
CA ILE A 178 -10.79 -6.81 -9.90
C ILE A 178 -10.22 -7.16 -11.28
N VAL A 179 -9.63 -6.18 -11.94
CA VAL A 179 -9.00 -6.33 -13.25
C VAL A 179 -7.50 -6.12 -13.08
N MET A 180 -6.71 -7.11 -13.48
CA MET A 180 -5.25 -7.02 -13.53
C MET A 180 -4.83 -6.40 -14.86
N ARG A 181 -3.92 -5.44 -14.80
CA ARG A 181 -3.30 -4.80 -15.97
C ARG A 181 -1.80 -4.96 -15.90
N ASN A 182 -1.16 -5.01 -17.06
CA ASN A 182 0.29 -5.03 -17.19
C ASN A 182 0.85 -3.61 -17.36
N PHE A 183 0.17 -2.56 -16.90
CA PHE A 183 0.65 -1.18 -16.91
C PHE A 183 0.15 -0.45 -15.66
N ASP A 184 0.76 0.69 -15.33
CA ASP A 184 0.33 1.56 -14.21
C ASP A 184 -1.05 2.17 -14.50
N VAL A 185 -2.09 1.64 -13.84
CA VAL A 185 -3.47 2.09 -13.99
C VAL A 185 -3.76 3.37 -13.22
N ALA A 186 -2.92 3.68 -12.22
CA ALA A 186 -3.04 4.81 -11.35
C ALA A 186 -2.28 6.03 -11.90
N GLU A 187 -1.66 5.91 -13.07
CA GLU A 187 -1.01 7.02 -13.74
C GLU A 187 -2.00 8.17 -13.86
N THR A 188 -1.63 9.37 -13.43
CA THR A 188 -2.51 10.54 -13.43
C THR A 188 -3.75 10.50 -12.52
N THR A 189 -3.92 9.49 -11.66
CA THR A 189 -4.96 9.52 -10.61
C THR A 189 -4.53 10.44 -9.45
N GLY A 190 -5.50 10.90 -8.67
CA GLY A 190 -5.26 11.83 -7.59
C GLY A 190 -6.39 11.79 -6.58
N ARG A 191 -6.27 12.58 -5.50
CA ARG A 191 -7.24 12.57 -4.41
C ARG A 191 -8.68 12.76 -4.92
N GLY A 192 -9.55 11.78 -4.64
CA GLY A 192 -10.95 11.76 -5.04
C GLY A 192 -11.19 11.56 -6.54
N GLN A 193 -10.14 11.23 -7.30
CA GLN A 193 -10.13 11.07 -8.76
C GLN A 193 -9.52 9.72 -9.13
N HIS A 194 -10.28 8.65 -8.87
CA HIS A 194 -9.81 7.29 -9.12
C HIS A 194 -10.33 6.64 -10.41
N LEU A 195 -11.33 7.23 -11.06
CA LEU A 195 -11.92 6.59 -12.24
C LEU A 195 -10.93 6.65 -13.39
N THR A 196 -10.70 5.50 -14.00
CA THR A 196 -9.68 5.35 -15.03
C THR A 196 -10.20 5.68 -16.42
N GLY A 197 -11.52 5.84 -16.56
CA GLY A 197 -12.16 6.13 -17.84
C GLY A 197 -12.40 4.89 -18.70
N ARG A 198 -12.31 3.70 -18.11
CA ARG A 198 -12.50 2.41 -18.77
C ARG A 198 -13.77 1.71 -18.32
N ILE A 199 -14.29 0.84 -19.20
CA ILE A 199 -15.48 0.02 -18.92
C ILE A 199 -15.04 -1.36 -18.44
N CYS A 200 -15.74 -1.90 -17.44
CA CYS A 200 -15.41 -3.19 -16.87
C CYS A 200 -15.60 -4.34 -17.89
N PRO A 201 -14.57 -5.16 -18.17
CA PRO A 201 -14.67 -6.25 -19.12
C PRO A 201 -15.69 -7.32 -18.69
N GLN A 202 -15.78 -7.62 -17.39
CA GLN A 202 -16.79 -8.55 -16.87
C GLN A 202 -18.21 -8.03 -17.11
N CYS A 203 -18.44 -6.73 -16.86
CA CYS A 203 -19.73 -6.11 -17.15
C CYS A 203 -20.06 -6.12 -18.65
N ARG A 204 -19.06 -5.98 -19.54
CA ARG A 204 -19.30 -6.07 -20.99
C ARG A 204 -19.89 -7.44 -21.36
N ILE A 205 -19.49 -8.50 -20.67
CA ILE A 205 -20.02 -9.86 -20.87
C ILE A 205 -21.42 -10.00 -20.25
N VAL A 206 -21.58 -9.66 -18.97
CA VAL A 206 -22.84 -9.95 -18.24
C VAL A 206 -23.96 -8.94 -18.49
N ARG A 207 -23.64 -7.73 -18.96
CA ARG A 207 -24.61 -6.63 -19.22
C ARG A 207 -24.16 -5.74 -20.40
N PRO A 208 -24.11 -6.29 -21.63
CA PRO A 208 -23.56 -5.60 -22.80
C PRO A 208 -24.32 -4.31 -23.13
N GLY A 209 -25.65 -4.29 -23.01
CA GLY A 209 -26.47 -3.11 -23.28
C GLY A 209 -26.15 -1.91 -22.37
N GLU A 210 -26.01 -2.14 -21.06
CA GLU A 210 -25.64 -1.08 -20.12
C GLU A 210 -24.22 -0.57 -20.35
N CYS A 211 -23.29 -1.48 -20.68
CA CYS A 211 -21.92 -1.12 -21.03
C CYS A 211 -21.86 -0.27 -22.29
N PHE A 212 -22.63 -0.63 -23.32
CA PHE A 212 -22.75 0.14 -24.56
C PHE A 212 -23.26 1.56 -24.31
N LEU A 213 -24.36 1.70 -23.54
CA LEU A 213 -24.91 3.02 -23.19
C LEU A 213 -23.92 3.85 -22.36
N THR A 214 -23.23 3.22 -21.41
CA THR A 214 -22.22 3.89 -20.57
C THR A 214 -21.04 4.36 -21.42
N HIS A 215 -20.56 3.52 -22.34
CA HIS A 215 -19.49 3.86 -23.27
C HIS A 215 -19.89 5.03 -24.16
N HIS A 216 -21.06 4.99 -24.79
CA HIS A 216 -21.57 6.07 -25.63
C HIS A 216 -21.70 7.39 -24.85
N ALA A 217 -22.23 7.35 -23.63
CA ALA A 217 -22.32 8.51 -22.75
C ALA A 217 -20.94 9.06 -22.37
N LEU A 218 -19.94 8.18 -22.20
CA LEU A 218 -18.56 8.55 -21.92
C LEU A 218 -17.94 9.28 -23.11
N CYS A 219 -18.02 8.72 -24.33
CA CYS A 219 -17.54 9.37 -25.55
C CYS A 219 -18.17 10.77 -25.74
N SER A 220 -19.50 10.87 -25.64
CA SER A 220 -20.20 12.17 -25.78
C SER A 220 -19.75 13.20 -24.73
N ALA A 221 -19.52 12.77 -23.49
CA ALA A 221 -19.03 13.65 -22.43
C ALA A 221 -17.57 14.09 -22.66
N VAL A 222 -16.74 13.24 -23.26
CA VAL A 222 -15.35 13.56 -23.61
C VAL A 222 -15.28 14.57 -24.75
N GLU A 223 -16.05 14.36 -25.82
CA GLU A 223 -16.15 15.30 -26.95
C GLU A 223 -16.55 16.69 -26.49
N LYS A 224 -17.60 16.81 -25.65
CA LYS A 224 -18.04 18.09 -25.07
C LYS A 224 -16.91 18.79 -24.30
N LYS A 225 -16.14 18.04 -23.50
CA LYS A 225 -15.01 18.58 -22.74
C LYS A 225 -13.89 19.05 -23.65
N LEU A 226 -13.52 18.27 -24.66
CA LEU A 226 -12.46 18.63 -25.62
C LEU A 226 -12.86 19.85 -26.48
N CYS A 227 -14.12 19.94 -26.92
CA CYS A 227 -14.64 21.08 -27.68
C CYS A 227 -14.63 22.39 -26.86
N SER A 228 -14.86 22.31 -25.55
CA SER A 228 -14.85 23.48 -24.65
C SER A 228 -13.45 24.02 -24.32
N SER A 229 -12.38 23.24 -24.58
CA SER A 229 -11.01 23.64 -24.27
C SER A 229 -10.32 24.28 -25.48
N ARG A 230 -10.00 25.59 -25.39
CA ARG A 230 -9.30 26.33 -26.46
C ARG A 230 -7.80 26.01 -26.59
N ARG A 231 -7.17 25.30 -25.65
CA ARG A 231 -5.70 25.15 -25.55
C ARG A 231 -5.15 23.71 -25.61
N ALA A 232 -5.97 22.67 -25.77
CA ALA A 232 -5.53 21.29 -25.49
C ALA A 232 -5.99 20.23 -26.52
N LYS A 233 -6.13 20.58 -27.80
CA LYS A 233 -6.89 19.72 -28.73
C LYS A 233 -6.18 18.45 -29.23
N HIS A 234 -4.89 18.20 -28.95
CA HIS A 234 -4.18 17.12 -29.65
C HIS A 234 -3.17 16.29 -28.83
N SER A 235 -3.10 16.40 -27.49
CA SER A 235 -2.21 15.53 -26.71
C SER A 235 -2.95 14.31 -26.13
N ARG A 236 -2.26 13.16 -26.11
CA ARG A 236 -2.76 11.92 -25.49
C ARG A 236 -3.11 12.12 -24.01
N ASP A 237 -2.33 12.94 -23.30
CA ASP A 237 -2.59 13.33 -21.91
C ASP A 237 -3.90 14.11 -21.74
N ALA A 238 -4.19 15.06 -22.64
CA ALA A 238 -5.43 15.84 -22.58
C ALA A 238 -6.65 14.94 -22.79
N PHE A 239 -6.56 14.00 -23.73
CA PHE A 239 -7.61 13.01 -23.97
C PHE A 239 -7.83 12.11 -22.76
N MET A 240 -6.75 11.54 -22.20
CA MET A 240 -6.82 10.71 -20.99
C MET A 240 -7.49 11.46 -19.83
N LEU A 241 -7.09 12.71 -19.56
CA LEU A 241 -7.68 13.51 -18.49
C LEU A 241 -9.16 13.84 -18.75
N ALA A 242 -9.53 14.12 -19.99
CA ALA A 242 -10.93 14.31 -20.39
C ALA A 242 -11.76 13.05 -20.14
N GLN A 243 -11.23 11.86 -20.48
CA GLN A 243 -11.87 10.56 -20.22
C GLN A 243 -12.13 10.34 -18.73
N LYS A 244 -11.12 10.54 -17.89
CA LYS A 244 -11.25 10.36 -16.42
C LYS A 244 -12.24 11.35 -15.82
N SER A 245 -12.21 12.59 -16.29
CA SER A 245 -13.15 13.64 -15.88
C SER A 245 -14.60 13.28 -16.28
N ALA A 246 -14.80 12.80 -17.51
CA ALA A 246 -16.10 12.36 -18.01
C ALA A 246 -16.66 11.18 -17.21
N ALA A 247 -15.83 10.16 -16.94
CA ALA A 247 -16.21 9.04 -16.09
C ALA A 247 -16.64 9.49 -14.68
N THR A 248 -15.93 10.48 -14.10
CA THR A 248 -16.29 11.06 -12.81
C THR A 248 -17.63 11.77 -12.84
N SER A 249 -17.90 12.57 -13.87
CA SER A 249 -19.21 13.21 -14.07
C SER A 249 -20.33 12.17 -14.20
N LEU A 250 -20.13 11.13 -15.00
CA LEU A 250 -21.11 10.05 -15.21
C LEU A 250 -21.41 9.27 -13.93
N SER A 251 -20.37 8.88 -13.18
CA SER A 251 -20.52 8.17 -11.91
C SER A 251 -21.35 8.98 -10.89
N ARG A 252 -21.15 10.31 -10.83
CA ARG A 252 -21.93 11.20 -9.96
C ARG A 252 -23.38 11.35 -10.42
N SER A 253 -23.62 11.50 -11.73
CA SER A 253 -24.96 11.61 -12.28
C SER A 253 -25.79 10.34 -12.06
N ALA A 254 -25.17 9.16 -12.21
CA ALA A 254 -25.81 7.88 -11.90
C ALA A 254 -26.24 7.80 -10.43
N LYS A 255 -25.37 8.20 -9.49
CA LYS A 255 -25.69 8.25 -8.05
C LYS A 255 -26.87 9.19 -7.73
N ARG A 256 -26.97 10.35 -8.40
CA ARG A 256 -28.05 11.33 -8.17
C ARG A 256 -29.42 10.82 -8.64
N ARG A 257 -29.49 10.11 -9.78
CA ARG A 257 -30.75 9.54 -10.28
C ARG A 257 -31.34 8.52 -9.30
N MET A 258 -30.48 7.77 -8.62
CA MET A 258 -30.89 6.81 -7.59
C MET A 258 -31.40 7.48 -6.32
N SER A 259 -30.77 8.57 -5.87
CA SER A 259 -31.20 9.26 -4.64
C SER A 259 -32.51 10.06 -4.82
N HIS A 260 -33.03 10.14 -6.04
CA HIS A 260 -34.31 10.80 -6.35
C HIS A 260 -35.44 9.77 -6.62
N SER A 261 -35.13 8.47 -6.65
CA SER A 261 -36.13 7.40 -6.81
C SER A 261 -36.67 6.85 -5.47
N ASP A 262 -36.43 7.52 -4.35
CA ASP A 262 -36.87 7.14 -2.99
C ASP A 262 -38.39 7.26 -2.74
N GLY A 263 -39.22 7.07 -3.77
CA GLY A 263 -40.68 7.19 -3.68
C GLY A 263 -41.49 5.97 -4.10
N ILE A 264 -40.89 4.88 -4.63
CA ILE A 264 -41.64 3.71 -5.08
C ILE A 264 -40.93 2.43 -4.66
N VAL A 265 -41.51 1.78 -3.63
CA VAL A 265 -41.46 0.37 -3.19
C VAL A 265 -40.14 -0.42 -3.42
N PRO A 266 -39.53 -1.02 -2.38
CA PRO A 266 -38.37 -1.88 -2.56
C PRO A 266 -38.75 -3.11 -3.40
N PRO A 267 -37.96 -3.49 -4.43
CA PRO A 267 -38.26 -4.68 -5.21
C PRO A 267 -38.15 -5.91 -4.32
N SER A 268 -39.21 -6.71 -4.30
CA SER A 268 -39.24 -8.05 -3.73
C SER A 268 -38.07 -8.87 -4.28
N ALA A 269 -37.42 -9.62 -3.38
CA ALA A 269 -36.25 -10.45 -3.59
C ALA A 269 -36.42 -11.48 -4.73
N SER A 270 -36.29 -11.01 -5.97
CA SER A 270 -35.91 -11.79 -7.13
C SER A 270 -34.46 -11.44 -7.46
N SER A 271 -33.70 -12.41 -7.95
CA SER A 271 -32.24 -12.41 -8.11
C SER A 271 -31.66 -11.36 -9.09
N GLU A 272 -32.41 -10.34 -9.48
CA GLU A 272 -32.03 -9.30 -10.45
C GLU A 272 -31.68 -7.94 -9.81
N ALA A 273 -31.66 -7.85 -8.48
CA ALA A 273 -31.24 -6.64 -7.77
C ALA A 273 -29.73 -6.65 -7.48
N SER A 274 -28.85 -6.36 -8.46
CA SER A 274 -27.40 -6.38 -8.14
C SER A 274 -26.52 -5.29 -8.73
N PHE A 275 -26.97 -4.41 -9.64
CA PHE A 275 -26.07 -3.41 -10.20
C PHE A 275 -26.65 -2.00 -10.25
N GLN A 276 -26.39 -1.26 -9.17
CA GLN A 276 -26.84 0.11 -8.96
C GLN A 276 -25.89 1.18 -9.53
N ARG A 277 -24.69 0.81 -9.96
CA ARG A 277 -23.64 1.75 -10.40
C ARG A 277 -23.21 1.49 -11.83
N ALA A 278 -22.75 2.54 -12.51
CA ALA A 278 -22.22 2.44 -13.86
C ALA A 278 -21.00 1.48 -13.92
N PRO A 279 -20.83 0.68 -14.99
CA PRO A 279 -19.75 -0.31 -15.18
C PRO A 279 -18.35 0.29 -15.37
N LEU A 280 -18.02 1.36 -14.65
CA LEU A 280 -16.74 2.07 -14.76
C LEU A 280 -15.68 1.43 -13.87
N LEU A 281 -14.44 1.40 -14.36
CA LEU A 281 -13.27 0.99 -13.59
C LEU A 281 -12.67 2.17 -12.83
N ARG A 282 -12.13 1.89 -11.65
CA ARG A 282 -11.32 2.79 -10.84
C ARG A 282 -10.00 2.13 -10.45
N ASP A 283 -8.95 2.92 -10.23
CA ASP A 283 -7.77 2.42 -9.54
C ASP A 283 -8.08 2.18 -8.05
N VAL A 284 -7.14 1.50 -7.42
CA VAL A 284 -7.22 1.07 -6.02
C VAL A 284 -6.17 1.74 -5.15
N VAL A 285 -5.39 2.67 -5.69
CA VAL A 285 -4.31 3.34 -4.93
C VAL A 285 -4.93 4.32 -3.95
N VAL A 286 -4.51 4.23 -2.69
CA VAL A 286 -4.97 5.15 -1.64
C VAL A 286 -4.07 6.38 -1.62
N HIS A 287 -4.61 7.55 -1.97
CA HIS A 287 -3.83 8.79 -1.94
C HIS A 287 -3.70 9.35 -0.51
N PHE A 288 -2.65 10.14 -0.28
CA PHE A 288 -2.40 10.77 1.01
C PHE A 288 -3.58 11.68 1.41
N TYR A 289 -4.05 11.57 2.65
CA TYR A 289 -5.27 12.19 3.21
C TYR A 289 -6.61 11.62 2.75
N GLU A 290 -6.64 10.60 1.91
CA GLU A 290 -7.87 9.83 1.74
C GLU A 290 -8.10 8.98 2.98
N ARG A 291 -9.31 9.06 3.54
CA ARG A 291 -9.76 8.03 4.45
C ARG A 291 -9.86 6.76 3.62
N GLN A 292 -9.28 5.66 4.10
CA GLN A 292 -9.59 4.36 3.51
C GLN A 292 -11.11 4.23 3.46
N PRO A 293 -11.69 3.84 2.31
CA PRO A 293 -13.14 3.75 2.16
C PRO A 293 -13.72 2.93 3.31
N GLU A 294 -14.68 3.53 4.03
CA GLU A 294 -15.66 2.89 4.92
C GLU A 294 -15.14 1.65 5.67
N ALA A 295 -14.53 1.87 6.84
CA ALA A 295 -14.04 0.83 7.74
C ALA A 295 -12.98 -0.14 7.15
N GLY A 296 -12.39 0.16 5.97
CA GLY A 296 -11.18 -0.50 5.48
C GLY A 296 -11.33 -1.97 5.07
N LEU A 297 -12.52 -2.57 5.16
CA LEU A 297 -12.73 -3.98 4.84
C LEU A 297 -13.09 -4.25 3.37
N SER A 298 -12.87 -3.29 2.46
CA SER A 298 -13.02 -3.61 1.04
C SER A 298 -12.05 -4.74 0.70
N GLU A 299 -12.59 -5.85 0.21
CA GLU A 299 -11.86 -7.11 -0.06
C GLU A 299 -10.60 -6.90 -0.89
N ILE A 300 -10.55 -5.82 -1.68
CA ILE A 300 -9.40 -5.48 -2.52
C ILE A 300 -8.10 -5.23 -1.76
N TYR A 301 -8.17 -4.66 -0.54
CA TYR A 301 -7.00 -4.44 0.32
C TYR A 301 -6.74 -5.61 1.27
N ARG A 302 -7.68 -6.56 1.35
CA ARG A 302 -7.66 -7.74 2.23
C ARG A 302 -7.33 -7.40 3.69
N VAL A 303 -7.82 -6.27 4.20
CA VAL A 303 -7.56 -5.84 5.59
C VAL A 303 -8.17 -6.84 6.58
N SER A 304 -9.34 -7.42 6.28
CA SER A 304 -9.95 -8.45 7.13
C SER A 304 -9.03 -9.66 7.29
N SER A 305 -8.44 -10.14 6.19
CA SER A 305 -7.49 -11.26 6.22
C SER A 305 -6.24 -10.93 7.05
N ALA A 306 -5.72 -9.70 6.97
CA ALA A 306 -4.60 -9.28 7.81
C ALA A 306 -4.97 -9.26 9.31
N ILE A 307 -6.16 -8.75 9.66
CA ILE A 307 -6.65 -8.73 11.04
C ILE A 307 -6.80 -10.17 11.56
N GLU A 308 -7.42 -11.05 10.77
CA GLU A 308 -7.54 -12.48 11.10
C GLU A 308 -6.18 -13.14 11.30
N ALA A 309 -5.22 -12.87 10.42
CA ALA A 309 -3.90 -13.46 10.51
C ALA A 309 -3.13 -13.00 11.76
N VAL A 310 -3.29 -11.73 12.15
CA VAL A 310 -2.62 -11.12 13.31
C VAL A 310 -3.23 -11.55 14.64
N HIS A 311 -4.55 -11.47 14.79
CA HIS A 311 -5.22 -11.74 16.08
C HIS A 311 -5.76 -13.16 16.21
N GLY A 312 -5.75 -13.95 15.15
CA GLY A 312 -6.31 -15.30 15.16
C GLY A 312 -7.84 -15.30 15.10
N ARG A 313 -8.40 -16.19 14.28
CA ARG A 313 -9.84 -16.30 14.07
C ARG A 313 -10.60 -16.71 15.30
N LYS A 314 -10.08 -17.65 16.11
CA LYS A 314 -10.77 -18.11 17.33
C LYS A 314 -10.92 -16.98 18.33
N GLN A 315 -9.85 -16.21 18.56
CA GLN A 315 -9.89 -15.07 19.48
C GLN A 315 -10.80 -13.94 18.97
N LEU A 316 -10.72 -13.61 17.67
CA LEU A 316 -11.60 -12.62 17.05
C LEU A 316 -13.07 -13.02 17.16
N PHE A 317 -13.40 -14.27 16.79
CA PHE A 317 -14.76 -14.78 16.83
C PHE A 317 -15.32 -14.81 18.25
N SER A 318 -14.53 -15.28 19.23
CA SER A 318 -14.91 -15.25 20.64
C SER A 318 -15.17 -13.81 21.12
N SER A 319 -14.31 -12.87 20.73
CA SER A 319 -14.43 -11.45 21.11
C SER A 319 -15.66 -10.78 20.49
N ILE A 320 -15.93 -11.05 19.20
CA ILE A 320 -17.13 -10.57 18.51
C ILE A 320 -18.39 -11.14 19.18
N SER A 321 -18.39 -12.44 19.47
CA SER A 321 -19.53 -13.14 20.10
C SER A 321 -19.82 -12.61 21.50
N ALA A 322 -18.79 -12.33 22.30
CA ALA A 322 -18.92 -11.72 23.62
C ALA A 322 -19.58 -10.32 23.57
N CYS A 323 -19.36 -9.55 22.50
CA CYS A 323 -20.00 -8.25 22.31
C CYS A 323 -21.44 -8.30 21.75
N ILE A 324 -21.94 -9.47 21.34
CA ILE A 324 -23.28 -9.65 20.73
C ILE A 324 -24.27 -10.24 21.72
N LYS A 325 -23.85 -11.13 22.62
CA LYS A 325 -24.75 -11.71 23.63
C LYS A 325 -25.22 -10.61 24.60
N PRO A 326 -26.54 -10.38 24.76
CA PRO A 326 -27.03 -9.53 25.83
C PRO A 326 -26.67 -10.21 27.15
N THR A 327 -26.08 -9.46 28.08
CA THR A 327 -25.85 -9.91 29.45
C THR A 327 -27.20 -10.16 30.13
N SER A 328 -27.74 -11.37 29.99
CA SER A 328 -28.77 -11.87 30.90
C SER A 328 -28.13 -12.01 32.28
N GLY A 329 -28.72 -11.35 33.28
CA GLY A 329 -28.14 -11.10 34.59
C GLY A 329 -27.45 -12.30 35.24
N SER A 330 -26.15 -12.14 35.47
CA SER A 330 -25.40 -12.78 36.55
C SER A 330 -24.22 -11.86 36.89
N HIS A 331 -24.02 -11.60 38.17
CA HIS A 331 -22.97 -10.72 38.70
C HIS A 331 -21.57 -11.05 38.14
N PRO A 332 -20.71 -10.05 37.87
CA PRO A 332 -19.35 -10.27 37.40
C PRO A 332 -18.42 -10.56 38.57
N ASP A 333 -18.57 -11.72 39.21
CA ASP A 333 -17.59 -12.19 40.20
C ASP A 333 -16.52 -13.06 39.54
N SER A 334 -15.26 -12.62 39.71
CA SER A 334 -14.01 -13.35 39.46
C SER A 334 -13.71 -13.80 38.02
N PHE A 335 -13.39 -12.85 37.13
CA PHE A 335 -12.42 -13.13 36.06
C PHE A 335 -11.08 -12.48 36.43
N SER A 336 -10.23 -13.25 37.10
CA SER A 336 -8.81 -12.92 37.29
C SER A 336 -8.11 -12.74 35.94
N GLU A 337 -7.19 -11.78 35.92
CA GLU A 337 -6.22 -11.44 34.86
C GLU A 337 -6.73 -10.91 33.51
N GLU A 338 -5.89 -10.04 32.92
CA GLU A 338 -6.09 -9.34 31.65
C GLU A 338 -6.01 -10.30 30.46
N SER A 339 -7.08 -11.07 30.21
CA SER A 339 -7.05 -11.99 29.07
C SER A 339 -6.91 -11.25 27.72
N PRO A 340 -6.22 -11.84 26.72
CA PRO A 340 -6.03 -11.23 25.39
C PRO A 340 -7.35 -10.80 24.73
N SER A 341 -8.44 -11.51 25.00
CA SER A 341 -9.80 -11.19 24.54
C SER A 341 -10.34 -9.89 25.17
N LYS A 342 -10.12 -9.64 26.46
CA LYS A 342 -10.52 -8.37 27.12
C LYS A 342 -9.79 -7.18 26.49
N SER A 343 -8.49 -7.32 26.20
CA SER A 343 -7.66 -6.29 25.55
C SER A 343 -8.06 -6.03 24.09
N LEU A 344 -8.59 -7.04 23.39
CA LEU A 344 -9.12 -6.86 22.04
C LEU A 344 -10.48 -6.15 22.05
N ILE A 345 -11.39 -6.57 22.93
CA ILE A 345 -12.73 -5.98 23.09
C ILE A 345 -12.64 -4.51 23.50
N SER A 346 -11.75 -4.15 24.43
CA SER A 346 -11.59 -2.77 24.89
C SER A 346 -10.92 -1.84 23.86
N ALA A 347 -10.35 -2.39 22.78
CA ALA A 347 -9.61 -1.60 21.80
C ALA A 347 -10.54 -0.65 21.00
N PRO A 348 -10.26 0.67 20.93
CA PRO A 348 -11.12 1.62 20.22
C PRO A 348 -11.29 1.32 18.74
N TRP A 349 -10.30 0.68 18.09
CA TRP A 349 -10.43 0.28 16.69
C TRP A 349 -11.40 -0.89 16.53
N PHE A 350 -11.40 -1.84 17.48
CA PHE A 350 -12.22 -3.05 17.42
C PHE A 350 -13.69 -2.68 17.49
N GLN A 351 -14.05 -1.82 18.45
CA GLN A 351 -15.40 -1.28 18.59
C GLN A 351 -15.88 -0.54 17.33
N ARG A 352 -14.99 0.24 16.68
CA ARG A 352 -15.33 0.92 15.41
C ARG A 352 -15.51 -0.04 14.24
N MET A 353 -14.77 -1.15 14.20
CA MET A 353 -14.83 -2.12 13.10
C MET A 353 -15.86 -3.23 13.34
N LEU A 354 -16.39 -3.37 14.56
CA LEU A 354 -17.36 -4.38 14.94
C LEU A 354 -18.58 -4.47 14.00
N PRO A 355 -19.19 -3.35 13.52
CA PRO A 355 -20.27 -3.43 12.54
C PRO A 355 -19.86 -4.08 11.22
N ALA A 356 -18.62 -3.86 10.77
CA ALA A 356 -18.10 -4.40 9.52
C ALA A 356 -17.81 -5.91 9.61
N PHE A 357 -17.48 -6.41 10.81
CA PHE A 357 -17.41 -7.86 11.09
C PHE A 357 -18.79 -8.53 11.22
N ARG A 358 -19.85 -7.77 11.52
CA ARG A 358 -21.22 -8.28 11.69
C ARG A 358 -21.99 -8.46 10.37
N LEU A 359 -21.45 -8.00 9.24
CA LEU A 359 -22.06 -8.22 7.92
C LEU A 359 -22.03 -9.73 7.57
N PRO A 360 -22.98 -10.26 6.77
CA PRO A 360 -23.33 -11.70 6.72
C PRO A 360 -22.23 -12.68 6.24
N SER A 361 -21.01 -12.21 5.97
CA SER A 361 -19.92 -12.99 5.41
C SER A 361 -19.29 -14.00 6.37
N ILE A 362 -19.58 -13.93 7.68
CA ILE A 362 -19.00 -14.83 8.70
C ILE A 362 -19.93 -16.00 9.06
N GLN A 363 -21.21 -16.01 8.62
CA GLN A 363 -22.15 -17.09 8.95
C GLN A 363 -22.13 -18.30 8.01
N ASN A 364 -21.44 -18.25 6.87
CA ASN A 364 -21.41 -19.36 5.91
C ASN A 364 -20.40 -20.49 6.22
N SER A 365 -19.76 -20.50 7.39
CA SER A 365 -18.88 -21.61 7.80
C SER A 365 -19.62 -22.84 8.35
N VAL A 366 -20.96 -22.83 8.41
CA VAL A 366 -21.77 -23.95 8.93
C VAL A 366 -22.31 -24.87 7.82
N THR A 367 -22.13 -24.55 6.53
CA THR A 367 -22.57 -25.44 5.44
C THR A 367 -21.42 -25.81 4.50
N GLY A 368 -20.81 -26.96 4.80
CA GLY A 368 -20.05 -27.83 3.90
C GLY A 368 -19.31 -27.20 2.71
N GLN A 369 -18.14 -26.62 2.95
CA GLN A 369 -17.07 -26.50 1.96
C GLN A 369 -15.71 -26.73 2.62
N THR A 370 -14.81 -27.38 1.87
CA THR A 370 -13.40 -27.77 2.10
C THR A 370 -12.69 -27.24 3.36
N PRO A 371 -11.86 -28.07 4.04
CA PRO A 371 -11.23 -27.72 5.31
C PRO A 371 -10.40 -26.44 5.17
N VAL A 372 -10.90 -25.36 5.76
CA VAL A 372 -10.19 -24.09 5.87
C VAL A 372 -8.94 -24.34 6.72
N SER A 373 -7.76 -24.03 6.17
CA SER A 373 -6.46 -24.17 6.85
C SER A 373 -6.53 -23.71 8.30
N THR A 374 -6.30 -24.65 9.23
CA THR A 374 -6.33 -24.46 10.69
C THR A 374 -5.26 -23.49 11.22
N THR A 375 -4.36 -23.03 10.34
CA THR A 375 -3.20 -22.18 10.66
C THR A 375 -3.54 -20.77 11.16
N CYS A 376 -4.75 -20.25 10.89
CA CYS A 376 -5.17 -18.89 11.28
C CYS A 376 -5.97 -18.83 12.59
N ASP A 377 -6.09 -19.94 13.31
CA ASP A 377 -6.90 -19.99 14.53
C ASP A 377 -6.28 -19.21 15.70
N THR A 378 -4.96 -19.27 15.80
CA THR A 378 -4.20 -18.64 16.90
C THR A 378 -3.63 -17.28 16.47
N PRO A 379 -3.36 -16.36 17.41
CA PRO A 379 -2.69 -15.11 17.12
C PRO A 379 -1.29 -15.31 16.52
N ALA A 380 -0.77 -14.25 15.90
CA ALA A 380 0.62 -14.16 15.52
C ALA A 380 1.51 -14.14 16.76
N SER A 381 2.67 -14.83 16.67
CA SER A 381 3.68 -14.81 17.73
C SER A 381 4.97 -14.12 17.32
N LEU A 382 5.12 -13.79 16.04
CA LEU A 382 6.26 -13.03 15.53
C LEU A 382 5.80 -12.10 14.41
N ILE A 383 6.17 -10.83 14.53
CA ILE A 383 6.09 -9.85 13.44
C ILE A 383 7.50 -9.62 12.89
N LEU A 384 7.67 -9.82 11.59
CA LEU A 384 8.89 -9.46 10.87
C LEU A 384 8.66 -8.17 10.08
N VAL A 385 9.57 -7.21 10.18
CA VAL A 385 9.48 -5.95 9.43
C VAL A 385 10.67 -5.84 8.48
N PHE A 386 10.40 -5.67 7.19
CA PHE A 386 11.43 -5.45 6.16
C PHE A 386 11.22 -4.10 5.45
N GLY A 387 12.25 -3.27 5.45
CA GLY A 387 12.31 -2.05 4.62
C GLY A 387 11.21 -1.03 4.92
N SER A 388 10.69 -0.98 6.15
CA SER A 388 9.63 -0.06 6.55
C SER A 388 10.04 0.80 7.74
N SER A 389 9.82 2.11 7.64
CA SER A 389 9.99 3.01 8.79
C SER A 389 8.83 2.93 9.81
N LEU A 390 7.77 2.19 9.48
CA LEU A 390 6.55 2.00 10.29
C LEU A 390 5.75 3.27 10.63
N LEU A 391 6.17 4.46 10.15
CA LEU A 391 5.52 5.73 10.48
C LEU A 391 4.06 5.84 10.01
N VAL A 392 3.70 5.13 8.94
CA VAL A 392 2.32 5.02 8.46
C VAL A 392 1.62 3.87 9.16
N LEU A 393 2.27 2.70 9.24
CA LEU A 393 1.71 1.49 9.85
C LEU A 393 1.42 1.61 11.35
N ARG A 394 2.10 2.51 12.07
CA ARG A 394 1.78 2.82 13.47
C ARG A 394 0.35 3.32 13.66
N ASN A 395 -0.26 3.87 12.61
CA ASN A 395 -1.65 4.33 12.63
C ASN A 395 -2.65 3.18 12.42
N TYR A 396 -2.19 2.03 11.94
CA TYR A 396 -2.99 0.82 11.76
C TYR A 396 -2.95 0.01 13.06
N GLY A 397 -3.49 0.58 14.15
CA GLY A 397 -3.47 -0.05 15.48
C GLY A 397 -4.08 -1.45 15.53
N PHE A 398 -4.99 -1.74 14.60
CA PHE A 398 -5.62 -3.05 14.41
C PHE A 398 -4.71 -4.11 13.77
N LEU A 399 -3.52 -3.74 13.29
CA LEU A 399 -2.50 -4.66 12.77
C LEU A 399 -1.37 -4.87 13.80
N TRP A 400 -1.61 -4.64 15.08
CA TRP A 400 -0.61 -4.90 16.10
C TRP A 400 -1.19 -5.83 17.17
N PRO A 401 -0.60 -7.01 17.38
CA PRO A 401 -1.02 -7.93 18.43
C PRO A 401 -0.73 -7.33 19.81
N HIS A 402 -1.21 -8.01 20.86
CA HIS A 402 -0.98 -7.60 22.24
C HIS A 402 0.52 -7.40 22.53
N GLY A 403 0.87 -6.45 23.39
CA GLY A 403 2.27 -6.11 23.71
C GLY A 403 3.02 -5.28 22.65
N LEU A 404 2.53 -5.16 21.42
CA LEU A 404 3.15 -4.34 20.36
C LEU A 404 2.37 -3.05 20.03
N ARG A 405 1.30 -2.74 20.80
CA ARG A 405 0.41 -1.60 20.58
C ARG A 405 0.97 -0.32 21.24
N ARG A 406 1.26 0.70 20.40
CA ARG A 406 1.88 2.01 20.70
C ARG A 406 3.34 1.99 21.18
N CYS A 407 4.08 3.01 20.77
CA CYS A 407 5.38 3.35 21.33
C CYS A 407 5.11 4.39 22.42
N CYS A 408 5.65 4.20 23.61
CA CYS A 408 5.66 5.26 24.60
C CYS A 408 6.40 6.45 23.98
N SER A 409 5.70 7.55 23.74
CA SER A 409 6.37 8.83 23.53
C SER A 409 7.07 9.18 24.83
N GLU A 410 8.38 9.39 24.79
CA GLU A 410 9.12 10.04 25.86
C GLU A 410 8.46 11.39 26.19
N ARG A 411 7.57 11.40 27.18
CA ARG A 411 7.02 12.59 27.80
C ARG A 411 6.41 12.23 29.15
N SER A 412 7.29 11.87 30.08
CA SER A 412 7.23 12.19 31.52
C SER A 412 8.30 11.37 32.26
N ARG A 413 9.57 11.74 32.11
CA ARG A 413 10.58 11.50 33.13
C ARG A 413 10.99 12.86 33.66
N THR A 414 10.17 13.36 34.58
CA THR A 414 10.54 14.41 35.54
C THR A 414 9.97 13.95 36.88
N ASP A 415 10.88 13.42 37.69
CA ASP A 415 10.95 13.43 39.15
C ASP A 415 9.67 13.29 40.00
N SER A 416 9.59 12.21 40.77
CA SER A 416 9.94 12.24 42.21
C SER A 416 9.79 10.86 42.85
N ASP A 417 10.90 10.38 43.39
CA ASP A 417 11.05 9.72 44.69
C ASP A 417 10.04 8.64 45.12
N SER A 418 10.42 7.37 44.96
CA SER A 418 10.15 6.33 45.96
C SER A 418 11.13 5.18 45.79
N SER A 419 11.99 5.03 46.80
CA SER A 419 12.92 3.94 47.00
C SER A 419 12.18 2.66 47.39
N VAL A 420 11.83 1.84 46.39
CA VAL A 420 11.50 0.42 46.62
C VAL A 420 12.25 -0.40 45.56
N PRO A 421 13.19 -1.28 45.95
CA PRO A 421 13.81 -2.18 44.99
C PRO A 421 12.74 -3.17 44.50
N PRO A 422 12.60 -3.41 43.19
CA PRO A 422 11.65 -4.39 42.70
C PRO A 422 12.11 -5.77 43.18
N SER A 423 11.28 -6.39 44.01
CA SER A 423 11.35 -7.81 44.33
C SER A 423 11.37 -8.60 43.03
N GLN A 424 12.36 -9.48 42.90
CA GLN A 424 12.43 -10.48 41.84
C GLN A 424 11.21 -11.40 41.96
N SER A 425 10.18 -11.15 41.16
CA SER A 425 9.18 -12.15 40.80
C SER A 425 9.72 -12.88 39.57
N THR A 426 10.39 -14.00 39.82
CA THR A 426 10.61 -15.05 38.84
C THR A 426 9.31 -15.82 38.63
N ASP A 427 9.11 -16.24 37.38
CA ASP A 427 8.07 -17.13 36.84
C ASP A 427 6.69 -16.53 36.49
N ASP A 428 6.26 -16.89 35.27
CA ASP A 428 5.01 -16.63 34.54
C ASP A 428 4.83 -15.25 33.86
N SER A 429 5.28 -15.09 32.59
CA SER A 429 4.62 -14.25 31.54
C SER A 429 5.38 -14.06 30.21
N ASP A 430 6.53 -14.70 29.95
CA ASP A 430 7.24 -14.52 28.66
C ASP A 430 6.63 -15.32 27.47
N GLU A 431 5.84 -16.37 27.72
CA GLU A 431 5.32 -17.25 26.65
C GLU A 431 4.14 -16.66 25.83
N GLU A 432 3.50 -15.58 26.28
CA GLU A 432 2.30 -15.01 25.62
C GLU A 432 2.57 -13.76 24.76
N ARG A 433 3.78 -13.20 24.80
CA ARG A 433 4.08 -11.96 24.07
C ARG A 433 4.44 -12.24 22.60
N CYS A 434 3.88 -11.44 21.69
CA CYS A 434 4.30 -11.47 20.30
C CYS A 434 5.67 -10.79 20.13
N HIS A 435 6.63 -11.51 19.57
CA HIS A 435 7.96 -11.00 19.24
C HIS A 435 7.91 -10.08 18.01
N LEU A 436 8.94 -9.24 17.88
CA LEU A 436 9.14 -8.27 16.81
C LEU A 436 10.60 -8.27 16.36
N ALA A 437 10.84 -8.55 15.08
CA ALA A 437 12.15 -8.36 14.46
C ALA A 437 12.07 -7.33 13.33
N ILE A 438 13.05 -6.43 13.25
CA ILE A 438 13.07 -5.32 12.31
C ILE A 438 14.37 -5.34 11.52
N VAL A 439 14.27 -5.42 10.19
CA VAL A 439 15.37 -5.23 9.26
C VAL A 439 15.08 -3.96 8.46
N ASN A 440 15.77 -2.88 8.81
CA ASN A 440 15.59 -1.59 8.15
C ASN A 440 16.83 -0.74 8.32
N LEU A 441 17.29 -0.11 7.23
CA LEU A 441 18.48 0.77 7.25
C LEU A 441 18.31 1.96 8.18
N GLN A 442 17.12 2.57 8.19
CA GLN A 442 16.82 3.72 9.05
C GLN A 442 16.18 3.29 10.38
N PRO A 443 16.34 4.08 11.46
CA PRO A 443 15.56 3.90 12.67
C PRO A 443 14.05 3.88 12.39
N THR A 444 13.32 3.09 13.17
CA THR A 444 11.87 2.97 13.08
C THR A 444 11.24 3.42 14.40
N CYS A 445 9.95 3.73 14.37
CA CYS A 445 9.29 4.10 15.63
C CYS A 445 9.21 2.95 16.63
N LYS A 446 9.43 1.67 16.23
CA LYS A 446 9.25 0.49 17.10
C LYS A 446 10.54 -0.21 17.52
N ASP A 447 11.70 0.41 17.28
CA ASP A 447 12.98 -0.23 17.59
C ASP A 447 13.10 -0.62 19.07
N GLY A 448 12.63 0.22 19.99
CA GLY A 448 12.65 -0.09 21.43
C GLY A 448 11.70 -1.20 21.90
N LEU A 449 10.89 -1.76 21.00
CA LEU A 449 10.01 -2.91 21.28
C LEU A 449 10.49 -4.20 20.60
N ALA A 450 11.50 -4.12 19.74
CA ALA A 450 11.94 -5.23 18.90
C ALA A 450 12.98 -6.10 19.63
N ASP A 451 12.80 -7.41 19.56
CA ASP A 451 13.75 -8.41 20.05
C ASP A 451 15.04 -8.39 19.23
N VAL A 452 14.93 -8.09 17.92
CA VAL A 452 16.06 -8.00 16.99
C VAL A 452 15.89 -6.79 16.07
N VAL A 453 16.94 -5.98 15.96
CA VAL A 453 17.01 -4.86 15.02
C VAL A 453 18.28 -4.99 14.18
N ILE A 454 18.13 -5.02 12.86
CA ILE A 454 19.23 -5.14 11.90
C ILE A 454 19.27 -3.91 10.99
N ARG A 455 20.40 -3.22 10.98
CA ARG A 455 20.67 -2.02 10.18
C ARG A 455 21.49 -2.34 8.93
N ALA A 456 20.93 -3.18 8.08
CA ALA A 456 21.57 -3.61 6.84
C ALA A 456 20.55 -3.73 5.70
N PRO A 457 20.99 -3.77 4.43
CA PRO A 457 20.12 -3.98 3.27
C PRO A 457 19.33 -5.29 3.41
N CYS A 458 18.02 -5.26 3.13
CA CYS A 458 17.15 -6.42 3.33
C CYS A 458 17.58 -7.63 2.50
N ASP A 459 18.03 -7.42 1.25
CA ASP A 459 18.50 -8.49 0.37
C ASP A 459 19.68 -9.23 0.99
N GLN A 460 20.72 -8.52 1.46
CA GLN A 460 21.90 -9.12 2.11
C GLN A 460 21.54 -9.89 3.38
N VAL A 461 20.66 -9.34 4.21
CA VAL A 461 20.24 -10.00 5.45
C VAL A 461 19.48 -11.29 5.14
N LEU A 462 18.55 -11.24 4.17
CA LEU A 462 17.78 -12.41 3.80
C LEU A 462 18.59 -13.44 3.03
N GLU A 463 19.60 -13.07 2.25
CA GLU A 463 20.53 -14.04 1.65
C GLU A 463 21.20 -14.89 2.73
N VAL A 464 21.73 -14.25 3.78
CA VAL A 464 22.34 -14.97 4.91
C VAL A 464 21.31 -15.82 5.65
N VAL A 465 20.15 -15.25 6.00
CA VAL A 465 19.10 -15.98 6.73
C VAL A 465 18.59 -17.17 5.93
N MET A 466 18.30 -17.00 4.64
CA MET A 466 17.71 -18.05 3.81
C MET A 466 18.74 -19.14 3.48
N HIS A 467 19.90 -18.77 2.94
CA HIS A 467 20.87 -19.75 2.44
C HIS A 467 21.70 -20.37 3.56
N HIS A 468 22.20 -19.57 4.50
CA HIS A 468 23.16 -20.06 5.50
C HIS A 468 22.50 -20.52 6.80
N CYS A 469 21.41 -19.89 7.21
CA CYS A 469 20.73 -20.27 8.44
C CYS A 469 19.59 -21.27 8.19
N LEU A 470 18.57 -20.89 7.42
CA LEU A 470 17.38 -21.72 7.19
C LEU A 470 17.61 -22.84 6.17
N ARG A 471 18.67 -22.73 5.34
CA ARG A 471 18.99 -23.65 4.23
C ARG A 471 17.83 -23.81 3.24
N LEU A 472 17.16 -22.70 2.95
CA LEU A 472 16.09 -22.62 1.96
C LEU A 472 16.65 -21.97 0.70
N GLU A 473 16.45 -22.61 -0.44
CA GLU A 473 16.79 -22.04 -1.74
C GLU A 473 15.78 -20.97 -2.12
N VAL A 474 16.27 -19.81 -2.58
CA VAL A 474 15.45 -18.73 -3.10
C VAL A 474 15.67 -18.63 -4.61
N PRO A 475 14.69 -19.04 -5.45
CA PRO A 475 14.87 -19.00 -6.88
C PRO A 475 14.91 -17.56 -7.39
N SER A 476 15.67 -17.34 -8.46
CA SER A 476 15.59 -16.10 -9.23
C SER A 476 14.18 -15.93 -9.80
N TYR A 477 13.71 -14.69 -9.83
CA TYR A 477 12.42 -14.33 -10.44
C TYR A 477 12.39 -14.73 -11.91
N ASN A 478 11.33 -15.42 -12.31
CA ASN A 478 11.04 -15.73 -13.70
C ASN A 478 9.60 -15.32 -13.99
N HIS A 479 9.42 -14.34 -14.88
CA HIS A 479 8.10 -13.76 -15.15
C HIS A 479 7.09 -14.77 -15.72
N GLU A 480 7.53 -15.70 -16.58
CA GLU A 480 6.64 -16.70 -17.17
C GLU A 480 6.09 -17.66 -16.12
N ARG A 481 6.93 -18.04 -15.14
CA ARG A 481 6.59 -18.94 -14.04
C ARG A 481 5.83 -18.23 -12.92
N ASP A 482 6.30 -17.05 -12.53
CA ASP A 482 5.98 -16.42 -11.26
C ASP A 482 4.95 -15.30 -11.39
N ASP A 483 4.95 -14.50 -12.47
CA ASP A 483 4.21 -13.23 -12.54
C ASP A 483 2.76 -13.42 -12.99
N PRO A 484 1.76 -13.20 -12.11
CA PRO A 484 0.35 -13.30 -12.48
C PRO A 484 -0.06 -12.28 -13.54
N LEU A 485 0.63 -11.15 -13.67
CA LEU A 485 0.34 -10.16 -14.70
C LEU A 485 0.77 -10.64 -16.08
N PHE A 486 1.78 -11.51 -16.19
CA PHE A 486 2.15 -12.10 -17.48
C PHE A 486 1.03 -12.99 -18.03
N ARG A 487 0.34 -13.74 -17.16
CA ARG A 487 -0.67 -14.72 -17.56
C ARG A 487 -2.10 -14.19 -17.56
N ASN A 488 -2.43 -13.33 -16.59
CA ASN A 488 -3.81 -12.97 -16.27
C ASN A 488 -4.14 -11.49 -16.52
N ALA A 489 -3.16 -10.67 -16.91
CA ALA A 489 -3.44 -9.28 -17.22
C ALA A 489 -4.35 -9.18 -18.44
N ILE A 490 -5.39 -8.36 -18.32
CA ILE A 490 -6.31 -8.09 -19.41
C ILE A 490 -5.77 -6.88 -20.18
N SER A 491 -5.49 -7.06 -21.47
CA SER A 491 -5.08 -5.96 -22.36
C SER A 491 -6.21 -4.95 -22.56
N LEU A 492 -5.85 -3.73 -22.95
CA LEU A 492 -6.83 -2.76 -23.42
C LEU A 492 -7.29 -3.14 -24.83
N ASN A 493 -8.56 -2.85 -25.11
CA ASN A 493 -9.05 -2.84 -26.47
C ASN A 493 -8.47 -1.61 -27.22
N ALA A 494 -8.43 -1.65 -28.55
CA ALA A 494 -7.85 -0.57 -29.36
C ALA A 494 -8.52 0.79 -29.11
N ASP A 495 -9.82 0.80 -28.84
CA ASP A 495 -10.62 1.98 -28.46
C ASP A 495 -10.30 2.50 -27.05
N GLU A 496 -9.72 1.69 -26.16
CA GLU A 496 -9.39 2.08 -24.79
C GLU A 496 -7.93 2.52 -24.62
N GLU A 497 -7.09 2.33 -25.63
CA GLU A 497 -5.65 2.57 -25.57
C GLU A 497 -5.31 4.04 -25.24
N HIS A 498 -6.17 4.97 -25.66
CA HIS A 498 -6.06 6.40 -25.32
C HIS A 498 -6.22 6.71 -23.82
N THR A 499 -6.68 5.75 -22.99
CA THR A 499 -6.91 5.94 -21.55
C THR A 499 -5.65 5.78 -20.69
N ARG A 500 -4.51 5.55 -21.33
CA ARG A 500 -3.21 5.39 -20.70
C ARG A 500 -2.10 6.10 -21.49
N THR A 501 -1.02 6.46 -20.82
CA THR A 501 0.25 6.88 -21.42
C THR A 501 1.43 6.05 -20.94
N ARG A 502 1.26 5.21 -19.91
CA ARG A 502 2.26 4.22 -19.52
C ARG A 502 2.26 3.02 -20.47
N PRO A 503 3.45 2.57 -20.90
CA PRO A 503 3.56 1.34 -21.67
C PRO A 503 3.24 0.13 -20.80
N ASP A 504 3.05 -1.00 -21.45
CA ASP A 504 2.98 -2.30 -20.77
C ASP A 504 4.34 -2.68 -20.18
N ILE A 505 4.31 -3.55 -19.18
CA ILE A 505 5.49 -4.23 -18.65
C ILE A 505 6.17 -4.93 -19.83
N PRO A 506 7.44 -4.60 -20.12
CA PRO A 506 8.14 -5.15 -21.27
C PRO A 506 8.68 -6.55 -20.94
N PHE A 507 7.79 -7.54 -20.78
CA PHE A 507 8.17 -8.90 -20.38
C PHE A 507 9.24 -9.53 -21.28
N HIS A 508 9.25 -9.19 -22.56
CA HIS A 508 10.27 -9.59 -23.55
C HIS A 508 11.69 -9.12 -23.25
N LEU A 509 11.89 -8.16 -22.34
CA LEU A 509 13.22 -7.71 -21.90
C LEU A 509 13.76 -8.52 -20.72
N TYR A 510 12.96 -9.45 -20.16
CA TYR A 510 13.33 -10.28 -19.02
C TYR A 510 13.64 -11.74 -19.40
N THR A 511 13.62 -12.07 -20.68
CA THR A 511 13.94 -13.39 -21.24
C THR A 511 15.43 -13.63 -21.37
#